data_AF-A0A8T4V5E9-F1
#
_entry.id   AF-A0A8T4V5E9-F1
#
_cell.length_a   1.000
_cell.length_b   1.000
_cell.length_c   1.000
_cell.angle_alpha   90.00
_cell.angle_beta   90.00
_cell.angle_gamma   90.00
#
_symmetry.space_group_name_H-M   'P 1'
#
loop_
_entity.id
_entity.type
_entity.pdbx_description
1 polymer ?
#
loop_
_entity_poly.entity_id
_entity_poly.type
_entity_poly.pdbx_seq_one_letter_code
_entity_poly.pdbx_strand_id
1 'polypeptide(L)'
;MFQIELTDTAKKFVNKLNKKDAEIILNKIYSIRDNPFRFLKRLQGEKLWRLRIGDYRAIVDVIVSANKIIVIRIGYRKNIYEE
;
A
#
# COMPACT_ATOMS: atom_id res chain seq x y z
N MET A 1 6.12 9.23 12.81
CA MET A 1 4.87 9.11 12.05
C MET A 1 5.15 9.50 10.59
N PHE A 2 4.78 8.67 9.62
CA PHE A 2 4.99 8.94 8.19
C PHE A 2 3.76 9.60 7.54
N GLN A 3 3.91 10.54 6.61
CA GLN A 3 2.79 10.99 5.78
C GLN A 3 2.45 9.91 4.75
N ILE A 4 1.15 9.66 4.53
CA ILE A 4 0.70 8.68 3.54
C ILE A 4 0.09 9.43 2.37
N GLU A 5 0.52 9.05 1.17
CA GLU A 5 -0.02 9.57 -0.09
C GLU A 5 -0.43 8.41 -0.98
N LEU A 6 -1.63 8.47 -1.55
CA LEU A 6 -2.10 7.50 -2.54
C LEU A 6 -1.98 8.14 -3.92
N THR A 7 -1.36 7.42 -4.85
CA THR A 7 -1.38 7.79 -6.28
C THR A 7 -2.79 7.70 -6.85
N ASP A 8 -3.04 8.33 -7.99
CA ASP A 8 -4.34 8.22 -8.67
C ASP A 8 -4.69 6.77 -9.02
N THR A 9 -3.70 5.94 -9.36
CA THR A 9 -3.91 4.51 -9.60
C THR A 9 -4.41 3.79 -8.35
N ALA A 10 -3.79 4.03 -7.19
CA ALA A 10 -4.22 3.46 -5.93
C ALA A 10 -5.61 3.97 -5.51
N LYS A 11 -5.88 5.27 -5.65
CA LYS A 11 -7.20 5.86 -5.37
C LYS A 11 -8.29 5.27 -6.27
N LYS A 12 -8.05 5.15 -7.57
CA LYS A 12 -8.97 4.53 -8.53
C LYS A 12 -9.29 3.09 -8.17
N PHE A 13 -8.32 2.32 -7.68
CA PHE A 13 -8.57 0.95 -7.23
C PHE A 13 -9.49 0.94 -6.00
N VAL A 14 -9.19 1.73 -4.97
CA VAL A 14 -9.99 1.81 -3.75
C VAL A 14 -11.42 2.28 -4.06
N ASN A 15 -11.59 3.27 -4.93
CA ASN A 15 -12.90 3.80 -5.33
C ASN A 15 -13.77 2.79 -6.09
N LYS A 16 -13.17 1.75 -6.69
CA LYS A 16 -13.90 0.67 -7.38
C LYS A 16 -14.38 -0.44 -6.44
N LEU A 17 -13.88 -0.47 -5.21
CA LEU A 17 -14.25 -1.49 -4.23
C LEU A 17 -15.55 -1.12 -3.52
N ASN A 18 -16.19 -2.14 -2.94
CA ASN A 18 -17.26 -1.88 -1.99
C ASN A 18 -16.70 -1.15 -0.74
N LYS A 19 -17.59 -0.51 0.01
CA LYS A 19 -17.23 0.28 1.19
C LYS A 19 -16.40 -0.51 2.22
N LYS A 20 -16.75 -1.77 2.46
CA LYS A 20 -16.10 -2.64 3.45
C LYS A 20 -14.65 -2.93 3.08
N ASP A 21 -14.40 -3.29 1.82
CA ASP A 21 -13.06 -3.59 1.32
C ASP A 21 -12.19 -2.32 1.28
N ALA A 22 -12.76 -1.20 0.86
CA ALA A 22 -12.09 0.10 0.87
C ALA A 22 -11.66 0.49 2.30
N GLU A 23 -12.54 0.35 3.29
CA GLU A 23 -12.23 0.63 4.70
C GLU A 23 -11.12 -0.27 5.24
N ILE A 24 -11.16 -1.58 4.96
CA ILE A 24 -10.10 -2.51 5.38
C ILE A 24 -8.73 -2.08 4.82
N ILE A 25 -8.69 -1.70 3.54
CA ILE A 25 -7.47 -1.27 2.88
C ILE A 25 -6.93 0.02 3.47
N LEU A 26 -7.78 1.04 3.59
CA LEU A 26 -7.39 2.33 4.13
C LEU A 26 -6.93 2.18 5.59
N ASN A 27 -7.67 1.48 6.44
CA ASN A 27 -7.29 1.22 7.82
C ASN A 27 -5.92 0.53 7.91
N LYS A 28 -5.65 -0.46 7.05
CA LYS A 28 -4.37 -1.14 7.06
C LYS A 28 -3.24 -0.23 6.60
N ILE A 29 -3.45 0.59 5.57
CA ILE A 29 -2.48 1.57 5.11
C ILE A 29 -2.18 2.60 6.21
N TYR A 30 -3.19 3.16 6.86
CA TYR A 30 -2.98 4.11 7.96
C TYR A 30 -2.35 3.48 9.20
N SER A 31 -2.53 2.17 9.44
CA SER A 31 -1.91 1.48 10.58
C SER A 31 -0.38 1.38 10.49
N ILE A 32 0.20 1.46 9.29
CA ILE A 32 1.65 1.34 9.09
C ILE A 32 2.40 2.66 9.25
N ARG A 33 1.69 3.74 9.58
CA ARG A 33 2.21 5.09 9.67
C ARG A 33 3.27 5.28 10.75
N ASP A 34 3.19 4.54 11.84
CA ASP A 34 4.11 4.65 12.97
C ASP A 34 5.30 3.72 12.86
N ASN A 35 5.09 2.53 12.30
CA ASN A 35 6.16 1.55 12.10
C ASN A 35 5.98 0.79 10.78
N PRO A 36 6.34 1.40 9.64
CA PRO A 36 6.09 0.81 8.32
C PRO A 36 6.88 -0.48 8.10
N PHE A 37 8.15 -0.50 8.51
CA PHE A 37 9.05 -1.63 8.27
C PHE A 37 8.63 -2.93 8.96
N ARG A 38 7.80 -2.86 10.02
CA ARG A 38 7.25 -4.05 10.69
C ARG A 38 6.28 -4.84 9.79
N PHE A 39 5.55 -4.15 8.92
CA PHE A 39 4.50 -4.75 8.10
C PHE A 39 4.89 -4.91 6.63
N LEU A 40 5.93 -4.20 6.21
CA LEU A 40 6.39 -4.16 4.84
C LEU A 40 7.42 -5.24 4.56
N LYS A 41 7.32 -5.86 3.38
CA LYS A 41 8.35 -6.75 2.84
C LYS A 41 8.93 -6.14 1.58
N ARG A 42 10.25 -6.04 1.52
CA ARG A 42 10.95 -5.50 0.35
C ARG A 42 10.69 -6.37 -0.89
N LEU A 43 10.48 -5.73 -2.03
CA LEU A 43 10.43 -6.41 -3.33
C LEU A 43 11.86 -6.68 -3.81
N GLN A 44 12.12 -7.86 -4.38
CA GLN A 44 13.44 -8.17 -4.93
C GLN A 44 13.75 -7.25 -6.11
N GLY A 45 14.98 -6.75 -6.18
CA GLY A 45 15.46 -5.91 -7.29
C GLY A 45 15.07 -4.43 -7.23
N GLU A 46 14.14 -4.03 -6.36
CA GLU A 46 13.63 -2.65 -6.30
C GLU A 46 13.77 -2.00 -4.91
N LYS A 47 13.66 -0.66 -4.87
CA LYS A 47 13.54 0.12 -3.62
C LYS A 47 12.11 0.12 -3.07
N LEU A 48 11.20 -0.63 -3.70
CA LEU A 48 9.80 -0.71 -3.34
C LEU A 48 9.52 -1.79 -2.29
N TRP A 49 8.41 -1.60 -1.61
CA TRP A 49 7.91 -2.44 -0.55
C TRP A 49 6.52 -2.97 -0.87
N ARG A 50 6.20 -4.13 -0.31
CA ARG A 50 4.88 -4.74 -0.40
C ARG A 50 4.24 -4.81 0.97
N LEU A 51 3.02 -4.28 1.07
CA LEU A 51 2.13 -4.44 2.21
C LEU A 51 1.09 -5.53 1.93
N ARG A 52 0.86 -6.42 2.89
CA ARG A 52 -0.23 -7.40 2.84
C ARG A 52 -1.47 -6.85 3.54
N ILE A 53 -2.61 -6.95 2.88
CA ILE A 53 -3.90 -6.43 3.38
C ILE A 53 -4.99 -7.48 3.10
N GLY A 54 -5.13 -8.49 3.96
CA GLY A 54 -6.09 -9.57 3.72
C GLY A 54 -5.88 -10.24 2.35
N ASP A 55 -6.88 -10.12 1.48
CA ASP A 55 -6.90 -10.60 0.09
C ASP A 55 -6.30 -9.63 -0.94
N TYR A 56 -5.78 -8.50 -0.48
CA TYR A 56 -5.15 -7.47 -1.27
C TYR A 56 -3.67 -7.33 -0.93
N ARG A 57 -2.93 -6.70 -1.84
CA ARG A 57 -1.56 -6.24 -1.64
C ARG A 57 -1.48 -4.78 -2.08
N ALA A 58 -0.58 -4.03 -1.44
CA ALA A 58 -0.22 -2.70 -1.89
C ALA A 58 1.28 -2.65 -2.14
N ILE A 59 1.68 -2.06 -3.26
CA ILE A 59 3.07 -1.68 -3.55
C ILE A 59 3.23 -0.25 -3.05
N VAL A 60 4.23 -0.05 -2.21
CA VAL A 60 4.51 1.25 -1.59
C VAL A 60 5.98 1.60 -1.71
N ASP A 61 6.26 2.88 -1.84
CA ASP A 61 7.59 3.45 -1.67
C ASP A 61 7.68 4.15 -0.33
N VAL A 62 8.79 3.96 0.39
CA VAL A 62 9.00 4.55 1.71
C VAL A 62 10.21 5.48 1.64
N ILE A 63 9.93 6.77 1.62
CA ILE A 63 10.93 7.84 1.57
C ILE A 63 11.23 8.24 3.01
N VAL A 64 12.24 7.59 3.59
CA VAL A 64 12.66 7.83 4.99
C VAL A 64 13.11 9.26 5.22
N SER A 65 13.84 9.86 4.26
CA SER A 65 14.32 11.24 4.36
C SER A 65 13.19 12.27 4.46
N ALA A 66 12.02 11.96 3.88
CA ALA A 66 10.84 12.84 3.88
C ALA A 66 9.74 12.37 4.82
N ASN A 67 9.97 11.31 5.61
CA ASN A 67 8.94 10.63 6.40
C ASN A 67 7.67 10.36 5.58
N LYS A 68 7.80 9.89 4.33
CA LYS A 68 6.66 9.72 3.41
C LYS A 68 6.49 8.27 2.98
N ILE A 69 5.25 7.80 2.90
CA ILE A 69 4.85 6.51 2.33
C ILE A 69 3.96 6.82 1.13
N ILE A 70 4.41 6.43 -0.06
CA ILE A 70 3.66 6.60 -1.31
C ILE A 70 3.08 5.25 -1.69
N VAL A 71 1.75 5.13 -1.71
CA VAL A 71 1.05 3.93 -2.16
C VAL A 71 0.90 3.99 -3.67
N ILE A 72 1.74 3.24 -4.38
CA ILE A 72 1.86 3.27 -5.83
C ILE A 72 0.71 2.51 -6.50
N ARG A 73 0.44 1.27 -6.05
CA ARG A 73 -0.58 0.40 -6.63
C ARG A 73 -1.20 -0.47 -5.53
N ILE A 74 -2.49 -0.72 -5.65
CA ILE A 74 -3.23 -1.67 -4.82
C ILE A 74 -3.88 -2.68 -5.77
N GLY A 75 -3.87 -3.96 -5.40
CA GLY A 75 -4.43 -5.01 -6.22
C GLY A 75 -4.79 -6.24 -5.41
N TYR A 76 -5.60 -7.12 -6.01
CA TYR A 76 -5.88 -8.43 -5.43
C TYR A 76 -4.59 -9.24 -5.31
N ARG A 77 -4.49 -10.05 -4.27
CA ARG A 77 -3.32 -10.87 -3.98
C ARG A 77 -2.95 -11.79 -5.16
N LYS A 78 -3.96 -12.29 -5.88
CA LYS A 78 -3.81 -13.16 -7.06
C LYS A 78 -3.24 -12.45 -8.30
N ASN A 79 -3.59 -11.18 -8.52
CA ASN A 79 -3.33 -10.50 -9.80
C ASN A 79 -2.37 -9.29 -9.67
N ILE A 80 -1.74 -9.06 -8.51
CA ILE A 80 -0.94 -7.83 -8.33
C ILE A 80 0.37 -7.81 -9.14
N TYR A 81 0.78 -8.96 -9.70
CA TYR A 81 1.93 -9.09 -10.58
C TYR A 81 1.52 -9.40 -12.03
N GLU A 82 0.23 -9.50 -12.31
CA GLU A 82 -0.25 -9.60 -13.68
C GLU A 82 -0.42 -8.17 -14.21
N GLU A 83 0.33 -7.89 -15.26
CA GLU A 83 0.35 -6.63 -16.00
C GLU A 83 -1.01 -6.35 -16.65
#